data_AF-A0A7C5DEM4-F1
#
_entry.id   AF-A0A7C5DEM4-F1
#
_cell.length_a   1.000
_cell.length_b   1.000
_cell.length_c   1.000
_cell.angle_alpha   90.00
_cell.angle_beta   90.00
_cell.angle_gamma   90.00
#
_symmetry.space_group_name_H-M   'P 1'
#
loop_
_entity.id
_entity.type
_entity.pdbx_description
1 polymer ?
#
loop_
_entity_poly.entity_id
_entity_poly.type
_entity_poly.pdbx_seq_one_letter_code
_entity_poly.pdbx_strand_id
1 'polypeptide(L)'
;MIKYECKGCGTLIYLEEEGEPSCPVCRMTMTELGECKKPAKIKKFICPECEHVFYMETGDYPYKCPFCDYTFPPTPKLQQEEKL
;
A
#
# COMPACT_ATOMS: atom_id res chain seq x y z
N MET A 1 14.57 0.25 -4.66
CA MET A 1 13.15 0.17 -4.27
C MET A 1 12.89 1.34 -3.35
N ILE A 2 12.01 2.24 -3.77
CA ILE A 2 11.86 3.55 -3.16
C ILE A 2 10.81 3.45 -2.07
N LYS A 3 11.13 3.93 -0.87
CA LYS A 3 10.25 3.87 0.29
C LYS A 3 9.48 5.17 0.42
N TYR A 4 8.18 5.07 0.64
CA TYR A 4 7.30 6.21 0.88
C TYR A 4 6.55 6.04 2.21
N GLU A 5 6.41 7.13 2.95
CA GLU A 5 5.69 7.17 4.23
C GLU A 5 4.55 8.18 4.19
N CYS A 6 3.37 7.78 4.65
CA CYS A 6 2.24 8.67 4.78
C CYS A 6 2.33 9.48 6.07
N LYS A 7 2.35 10.81 5.98
CA LYS A 7 2.36 11.71 7.16
C LYS A 7 1.12 11.64 8.05
N GLY A 8 -0.02 11.23 7.50
CA GLY A 8 -1.28 11.14 8.25
C GLY A 8 -1.39 9.90 9.14
N CYS A 9 -1.25 8.72 8.54
CA CYS A 9 -1.49 7.44 9.22
C CYS A 9 -0.22 6.61 9.45
N GLY A 10 0.95 7.04 8.96
CA GLY A 10 2.21 6.32 9.08
C GLY A 10 2.36 5.11 8.15
N THR A 11 1.39 4.85 7.25
CA THR A 11 1.49 3.72 6.30
C THR A 11 2.73 3.85 5.42
N LEU A 12 3.46 2.75 5.30
CA LEU A 12 4.61 2.60 4.42
C LEU A 12 4.21 1.87 3.14
N ILE A 13 4.58 2.44 2.00
CA ILE A 13 4.56 1.72 0.73
C ILE A 13 5.93 1.76 0.09
N TYR A 14 6.10 0.94 -0.94
CA TYR A 14 7.33 0.89 -1.69
C TYR A 14 7.06 0.71 -3.17
N LEU A 15 7.86 1.39 -3.99
CA LEU A 15 7.77 1.40 -5.44
C LEU A 15 9.10 0.98 -6.08
N GLU A 16 9.04 0.47 -7.31
CA GLU A 16 10.24 0.17 -8.10
C GLU A 16 10.77 1.41 -8.83
N GLU A 17 9.87 2.33 -9.16
CA GLU A 17 10.15 3.58 -9.87
C GLU A 17 9.72 4.79 -9.02
N GLU A 18 10.35 5.94 -9.27
CA GLU A 18 9.96 7.21 -8.64
C GLU A 18 8.55 7.60 -9.06
N GLY A 19 7.77 8.12 -8.12
CA GLY A 19 6.44 8.59 -8.41
C GLY A 19 5.84 9.42 -7.28
N GLU A 20 4.62 9.87 -7.50
CA GLU A 20 3.83 10.65 -6.55
C GLU A 20 2.65 9.82 -5.99
N PRO A 21 2.91 8.75 -5.21
CA PRO A 21 1.83 7.93 -4.71
C PRO A 21 1.03 8.65 -3.62
N SER A 22 -0.27 8.40 -3.63
CA SER A 22 -1.16 8.72 -2.52
C SER A 22 -1.22 7.56 -1.54
N CYS A 23 -1.50 7.85 -0.27
CA CYS A 23 -1.62 6.80 0.75
C CYS A 23 -2.77 5.84 0.38
N PRO A 24 -2.52 4.52 0.28
CA PRO A 24 -3.55 3.54 -0.07
C PRO A 24 -4.58 3.32 1.04
N VAL A 25 -4.36 3.88 2.24
CA VAL A 25 -5.26 3.75 3.40
C VAL A 25 -6.08 5.03 3.59
N CYS A 26 -5.42 6.19 3.73
CA CYS A 26 -6.08 7.46 4.06
C CYS A 26 -6.08 8.50 2.93
N ARG A 27 -5.50 8.19 1.76
CA ARG A 27 -5.39 9.08 0.59
C ARG A 27 -4.58 10.36 0.77
N MET A 28 -3.94 10.57 1.91
CA MET A 28 -3.01 11.68 2.08
C MET A 28 -1.74 11.51 1.24
N THR A 29 -1.08 12.62 0.93
CA THR A 29 0.18 12.64 0.21
C THR A 29 1.27 11.87 0.97
N MET A 30 2.05 11.09 0.23
CA MET A 30 3.17 10.35 0.79
C MET A 30 4.47 11.15 0.65
N THR A 31 5.37 10.96 1.60
CA THR A 31 6.72 11.53 1.60
C THR A 31 7.72 10.46 1.22
N GLU A 32 8.54 10.75 0.23
CA GLU A 32 9.63 9.86 -0.15
C GLU A 32 10.71 9.84 0.95
N LEU A 33 11.09 8.64 1.38
CA LEU A 33 12.18 8.40 2.32
C LEU A 33 13.48 7.96 1.61
N GLY A 34 13.44 7.83 0.29
CA GLY A 34 14.56 7.45 -0.57
C GLY A 34 14.63 5.96 -0.89
N GLU A 35 15.71 5.58 -1.57
CA GLU A 35 15.97 4.20 -1.98
C GLU A 35 16.37 3.31 -0.80
N CYS A 36 15.71 2.16 -0.70
CA CYS A 36 15.99 1.14 0.30
C CYS A 36 16.18 -0.24 -0.36
N LYS A 37 16.81 -1.15 0.39
CA LYS A 37 16.88 -2.57 0.02
C LYS A 37 15.48 -3.18 0.16
N LYS A 38 15.12 -4.08 -0.75
CA LYS A 38 13.85 -4.82 -0.72
C LYS A 38 13.66 -5.49 0.65
N PRO A 39 12.64 -5.12 1.45
CA PRO A 39 12.44 -5.73 2.76
C PRO A 39 12.02 -7.20 2.60
N ALA A 40 12.36 -8.03 3.57
CA ALA A 40 12.05 -9.47 3.55
C ALA A 40 10.54 -9.75 3.69
N LYS A 41 9.75 -8.83 4.25
CA LYS A 41 8.33 -9.01 4.58
C LYS A 41 7.41 -8.02 3.87
N ILE A 42 7.53 -7.91 2.55
CA ILE A 42 6.60 -7.12 1.73
C ILE A 42 5.68 -8.02 0.91
N LYS A 43 4.51 -7.50 0.57
CA LYS A 43 3.56 -8.10 -0.36
C LYS A 43 3.39 -7.20 -1.58
N LYS A 44 3.41 -7.81 -2.76
CA LYS A 44 3.16 -7.16 -4.05
C LYS A 44 1.66 -6.99 -4.26
N PHE A 45 1.24 -5.80 -4.67
CA PHE A 45 -0.12 -5.48 -5.07
C PHE A 45 -0.09 -4.90 -6.50
N ILE A 46 -1.09 -5.28 -7.30
CA ILE A 46 -1.24 -4.83 -8.68
C ILE A 46 -2.63 -4.23 -8.79
N CYS A 47 -2.74 -3.02 -9.28
CA CYS A 47 -4.03 -2.39 -9.55
C CYS A 47 -4.61 -2.93 -10.86
N PRO A 48 -5.86 -3.43 -10.88
CA PRO A 48 -6.47 -3.90 -12.12
C PRO A 48 -6.94 -2.78 -13.07
N GLU A 49 -7.06 -1.53 -12.59
CA GLU A 49 -7.51 -0.41 -13.44
C GLU A 49 -6.36 0.33 -14.13
N CYS A 50 -5.26 0.57 -13.41
CA CYS A 50 -4.12 1.31 -13.96
C CYS A 50 -2.85 0.46 -14.13
N GLU A 51 -2.93 -0.84 -13.83
CA GLU A 51 -1.83 -1.82 -13.94
C GLU A 51 -0.57 -1.50 -13.11
N HIS A 52 -0.61 -0.42 -12.33
CA HIS A 52 0.50 -0.05 -11.45
C HIS A 52 0.74 -1.10 -10.37
N VAL A 53 2.02 -1.35 -10.17
CA VAL A 53 2.55 -2.26 -9.16
C VAL A 53 3.06 -1.44 -7.98
N PHE A 54 2.68 -1.84 -6.78
CA PHE A 54 3.23 -1.28 -5.54
C PHE A 54 3.36 -2.38 -4.49
N TYR A 55 4.17 -2.11 -3.47
CA TYR A 55 4.44 -3.07 -2.40
C TYR A 55 4.11 -2.45 -1.05
N MET A 56 3.59 -3.25 -0.13
CA MET A 56 3.30 -2.86 1.25
C MET A 56 3.86 -3.91 2.23
N GLU A 57 4.05 -3.55 3.48
CA GLU A 57 4.47 -4.52 4.50
C GLU A 57 3.39 -5.59 4.75
N THR A 58 3.84 -6.78 5.17
CA THR A 58 2.95 -7.93 5.37
C THR A 58 2.08 -7.71 6.60
N GLY A 59 0.80 -7.40 6.39
CA GLY A 59 -0.16 -7.11 7.46
C GLY A 59 -1.12 -5.99 7.06
N ASP A 60 -0.62 -5.05 6.27
CA ASP A 60 -1.40 -3.99 5.68
C ASP A 60 -2.06 -4.45 4.38
N TYR A 61 -3.32 -4.03 4.20
CA TYR A 61 -4.06 -4.20 2.95
C TYR A 61 -4.48 -2.84 2.43
N PRO A 62 -4.21 -2.53 1.15
CA PRO A 62 -4.62 -1.26 0.58
C PRO A 62 -6.14 -1.20 0.52
N TYR A 63 -6.72 -0.09 0.95
CA TYR A 63 -8.13 0.21 0.70
C TYR A 63 -8.31 0.75 -0.73
N LYS A 64 -7.37 1.57 -1.21
CA LYS A 64 -7.34 2.14 -2.56
C LYS A 64 -5.98 2.02 -3.22
N CYS A 65 -5.95 2.14 -4.55
CA CYS A 65 -4.71 2.23 -5.33
C CYS A 65 -3.97 3.54 -5.03
N PRO A 66 -2.64 3.52 -4.82
CA PRO A 66 -1.87 4.74 -4.63
C PRO A 66 -1.83 5.67 -5.87
N PHE A 67 -2.19 5.18 -7.06
CA PHE A 67 -2.07 5.92 -8.33
C PHE A 67 -3.41 6.24 -9.01
N CYS A 68 -4.52 5.66 -8.57
CA CYS A 68 -5.84 5.90 -9.16
C CYS A 68 -6.95 5.79 -8.10
N ASP A 69 -8.22 5.89 -8.54
CA ASP A 69 -9.41 5.78 -7.69
C ASP A 69 -9.93 4.36 -7.46
N TYR A 70 -9.24 3.36 -8.01
CA TYR A 70 -9.59 1.97 -7.77
C TYR A 70 -9.59 1.66 -6.27
N THR A 71 -10.69 1.04 -5.83
CA THR A 71 -10.88 0.57 -4.46
C THR A 71 -10.69 -0.94 -4.45
N PHE A 72 -9.74 -1.42 -3.65
CA PHE A 72 -9.53 -2.86 -3.52
C PHE A 72 -10.70 -3.47 -2.76
N PRO A 73 -11.14 -4.69 -3.13
CA PRO A 73 -12.10 -5.41 -2.32
C PRO A 73 -11.50 -5.65 -0.92
N PRO A 74 -12.30 -5.50 0.15
CA PRO A 74 -11.83 -5.80 1.49
C PRO A 74 -11.33 -7.24 1.51
N THR A 75 -10.14 -7.45 2.06
CA THR A 75 -9.62 -8.81 2.12
C THR A 75 -10.44 -9.64 3.10
N PRO A 76 -10.79 -10.88 2.74
CA PRO A 76 -11.40 -11.81 3.68
C PRO A 76 -10.32 -12.27 4.67
N LYS A 77 -10.10 -11.51 5.74
CA LYS A 77 -9.33 -12.00 6.90
C LYS A 77 -10.01 -11.60 8.20
N LEU A 78 -11.01 -12.42 8.56
CA LEU A 78 -11.24 -13.08 9.86
C LEU A 78 -12.75 -13.33 10.08
N GLN A 79 -13.30 -14.40 9.48
CA GLN A 79 -14.47 -15.08 10.06
C GLN A 79 -13.98 -16.05 11.16
N GLN A 80 -13.30 -15.50 12.16
CA GLN A 80 -12.90 -16.14 13.42
C GLN A 80 -12.70 -14.92 14.35
N GLU A 81 -13.52 -14.58 15.33
CA GLU A 81 -14.57 -15.25 16.08
C GLU A 81 -15.59 -14.19 16.53
N GLU A 82 -16.77 -14.12 15.91
CA GLU A 82 -17.97 -13.61 16.61
C GLU A 82 -18.84 -14.84 16.89
N LYS A 83 -18.38 -15.67 17.84
CA LYS A 83 -19.30 -16.46 18.64
C LYS A 83 -19.64 -15.59 19.85
N LEU A 84 -20.74 -14.86 19.75
CA LEU A 84 -21.51 -14.46 20.93
C LEU A 84 -22.75 -15.35 21.00
#